data_AF-X1ICM1-F1
#
_entry.id   AF-X1ICM1-F1
#
_cell.length_a   1.000
_cell.length_b   1.000
_cell.length_c   1.000
_cell.angle_alpha   90.00
_cell.angle_beta   90.00
_cell.angle_gamma   90.00
#
_symmetry.space_group_name_H-M   'P 1'
#
loop_
_entity.id
_entity.type
_entity.pdbx_description
1 polymer ?
#
loop_
_entity_poly.entity_id
_entity_poly.type
_entity_poly.pdbx_seq_one_letter_code
_entity_poly.pdbx_strand_id
1 'polypeptide(L)'
;MHYVFIVTNSPGELIGWVRPVVRSLKKKAPGIEIVVVITPCQYASGMEREVAKGFPEVDLIVGPNEYLKYVFLGIRPSQFGSADWGVVLFLGGDPFHAFLLSRRLGFPAVAYTQKLRWKKYFEKFMVLNERIKEKFIAKGAEPEKVVVVGDLA
;
A
#
# COMPACT_ATOMS: atom_id res chain seq x y z
N MET A 1 18.09 -0.86 -6.65
CA MET A 1 17.11 0.16 -6.19
C MET A 1 15.98 -0.51 -5.41
N HIS A 2 15.57 0.06 -4.27
CA HIS A 2 14.49 -0.46 -3.42
C HIS A 2 13.21 0.35 -3.55
N TYR A 3 12.06 -0.31 -3.67
CA TYR A 3 10.77 0.34 -3.86
C TYR A 3 9.74 -0.01 -2.77
N VAL A 4 8.92 0.95 -2.40
CA VAL A 4 7.67 0.72 -1.64
C VAL A 4 6.50 1.23 -2.47
N PHE A 5 5.63 0.31 -2.86
CA PHE A 5 4.39 0.62 -3.58
C PHE A 5 3.24 0.71 -2.58
N ILE A 6 2.78 1.91 -2.28
CA ILE A 6 1.69 2.15 -1.32
C ILE A 6 0.36 2.16 -2.07
N VAL A 7 -0.54 1.25 -1.70
CA VAL A 7 -1.87 1.13 -2.29
C VAL A 7 -2.90 1.80 -1.38
N THR A 8 -3.65 2.75 -1.96
CA THR A 8 -4.68 3.55 -1.28
C THR A 8 -5.77 3.95 -2.26
N ASN A 9 -6.94 4.36 -1.76
CA ASN A 9 -8.06 4.71 -2.62
C ASN A 9 -8.88 5.94 -2.17
N SER A 10 -8.50 6.64 -1.11
CA SER A 10 -9.20 7.85 -0.68
C SER A 10 -8.31 8.95 -0.07
N PRO A 11 -8.76 10.22 -0.06
CA PRO A 11 -8.01 11.32 0.54
C PRO A 11 -7.80 11.16 2.05
N GLY A 12 -8.76 10.56 2.76
CA GLY A 12 -8.67 10.31 4.19
C GLY A 12 -7.55 9.33 4.53
N GLU A 13 -7.39 8.26 3.75
CA GLU A 13 -6.30 7.29 3.88
C GLU A 13 -4.94 7.93 3.54
N LEU A 14 -4.91 8.79 2.52
CA LEU A 14 -3.71 9.54 2.15
C LEU A 14 -3.21 10.41 3.31
N ILE A 15 -4.11 11.17 3.94
CA ILE A 15 -3.75 12.08 5.03
C ILE A 15 -3.48 11.31 6.32
N GLY A 16 -4.34 10.36 6.67
CA GLY A 16 -4.31 9.65 7.96
C GLY A 16 -3.26 8.55 8.03
N TRP A 17 -2.97 7.85 6.92
CA TRP A 17 -2.10 6.68 6.94
C TRP A 17 -0.89 6.83 6.00
N VAL A 18 -1.09 7.29 4.76
CA VAL A 18 0.03 7.39 3.80
C VAL A 18 1.03 8.46 4.26
N ARG A 19 0.58 9.67 4.58
CA ARG A 19 1.43 10.79 4.99
C ARG A 19 2.41 10.47 6.13
N PRO A 20 1.98 9.93 7.29
CA PRO A 20 2.91 9.58 8.36
C PRO A 20 3.88 8.46 7.97
N VAL A 21 3.43 7.50 7.14
CA VAL A 21 4.26 6.41 6.64
C VAL A 21 5.35 6.92 5.69
N VAL A 22 5.02 7.71 4.66
CA VAL A 22 6.02 8.20 3.69
C VAL A 22 7.07 9.10 4.34
N ARG A 23 6.65 9.95 5.29
CA ARG A 23 7.54 10.76 6.12
C ARG A 23 8.53 9.91 6.90
N SER A 24 8.03 8.90 7.59
CA SER A 24 8.86 8.03 8.42
C SER A 24 9.78 7.16 7.57
N LEU A 25 9.29 6.64 6.43
CA LEU A 25 10.07 5.84 5.49
C LEU A 25 11.21 6.65 4.90
N LYS A 26 10.93 7.83 4.33
CA LYS A 26 11.97 8.66 3.70
C LYS A 26 12.98 9.18 4.72
N LYS A 27 12.57 9.47 5.96
CA LYS A 27 13.50 9.81 7.06
C LYS A 27 14.43 8.65 7.42
N LYS A 28 13.94 7.42 7.48
CA LYS A 28 14.73 6.24 7.90
C LYS A 28 15.53 5.62 6.75
N ALA A 29 15.03 5.72 5.53
CA ALA A 29 15.63 5.17 4.33
C ALA A 29 15.50 6.18 3.17
N PRO A 30 16.33 7.24 3.12
CA PRO A 30 16.21 8.30 2.12
C PRO A 30 16.32 7.82 0.66
N GLY A 31 17.05 6.72 0.43
CA GLY A 31 17.26 6.14 -0.90
C GLY A 31 16.18 5.14 -1.35
N ILE A 32 15.08 5.00 -0.61
CA ILE A 32 13.95 4.15 -1.03
C ILE A 32 13.01 4.95 -1.93
N GLU A 33 12.60 4.34 -3.04
CA GLU A 33 11.63 4.93 -3.97
C GLU A 33 10.21 4.61 -3.48
N ILE A 34 9.41 5.64 -3.25
CA ILE A 34 8.06 5.57 -2.73
C ILE A 34 7.09 5.88 -3.87
N VAL A 35 6.31 4.87 -4.24
CA VAL A 35 5.29 4.98 -5.29
C VAL A 35 3.91 4.89 -4.65
N VAL A 36 3.13 5.96 -4.74
CA VAL A 36 1.72 5.94 -4.32
C VAL A 36 0.87 5.51 -5.50
N VAL A 37 0.16 4.39 -5.33
CA VAL A 37 -0.74 3.81 -6.32
C VAL A 37 -2.17 4.03 -5.88
N ILE A 38 -2.86 4.91 -6.59
CA ILE A 38 -4.26 5.24 -6.33
C ILE A 38 -5.14 4.28 -7.13
N THR A 39 -5.91 3.46 -6.43
CA THR A 39 -6.78 2.47 -7.07
C THR A 39 -8.16 3.04 -7.38
N PRO A 40 -8.89 2.51 -8.37
CA PRO A 40 -10.27 2.91 -8.64
C PRO A 40 -11.15 2.74 -7.39
N CYS A 41 -11.95 3.76 -7.09
CA CYS A 41 -12.93 3.73 -6.01
C CYS A 41 -14.21 4.41 -6.47
N GLN A 42 -15.35 3.77 -6.25
CA GLN A 42 -16.67 4.35 -6.54
C GLN A 42 -16.97 5.60 -5.69
N TYR A 43 -16.25 5.76 -4.57
CA TYR A 43 -16.37 6.89 -3.64
C TYR A 43 -15.19 7.88 -3.76
N ALA A 44 -14.38 7.77 -4.82
CA ALA A 44 -13.28 8.69 -5.03
C ALA A 44 -13.81 10.13 -5.21
N SER A 45 -13.17 11.09 -4.56
CA SER A 45 -13.49 12.50 -4.75
C SER A 45 -12.82 13.08 -6.00
N GLY A 46 -11.84 12.38 -6.56
CA GLY A 46 -10.99 12.85 -7.65
C GLY A 46 -9.81 13.70 -7.18
N MET A 47 -9.74 14.01 -5.88
CA MET A 47 -8.67 14.83 -5.29
C MET A 47 -7.46 14.02 -4.82
N GLU A 48 -7.53 12.69 -4.85
CA GLU A 48 -6.51 11.80 -4.29
C GLU A 48 -5.13 12.07 -4.89
N ARG A 49 -5.07 12.28 -6.21
CA ARG A 49 -3.81 12.58 -6.91
C ARG A 49 -3.23 13.91 -6.44
N GLU A 50 -4.07 14.90 -6.20
CA GLU A 50 -3.62 16.23 -5.76
C GLU A 50 -3.13 16.21 -4.32
N VAL A 51 -3.84 15.49 -3.44
CA VAL A 51 -3.39 15.26 -2.05
C VAL A 51 -2.04 14.55 -2.03
N ALA A 52 -1.87 13.49 -2.84
CA ALA A 52 -0.61 12.75 -2.92
C ALA A 52 0.57 13.61 -3.44
N LYS A 53 0.33 14.53 -4.39
CA LYS A 53 1.36 15.48 -4.86
C LYS A 53 1.85 16.43 -3.76
N GLY A 54 1.01 16.69 -2.76
CA GLY A 54 1.38 17.49 -1.59
C GLY A 54 2.38 16.80 -0.65
N PHE A 55 2.76 15.55 -0.91
CA PHE A 55 3.72 14.79 -0.10
C PHE A 55 5.10 14.78 -0.79
N PRO A 56 6.06 15.63 -0.36
CA PRO A 56 7.37 15.72 -1.01
C PRO A 56 8.20 14.43 -0.88
N GLU A 57 7.82 13.53 0.01
CA GLU A 57 8.47 12.24 0.20
C GLU A 57 8.04 11.17 -0.82
N VAL A 58 7.02 11.44 -1.63
CA VAL A 58 6.51 10.54 -2.67
C VAL A 58 7.21 10.85 -3.98
N ASP A 59 7.94 9.87 -4.51
CA ASP A 59 8.73 10.03 -5.74
C ASP A 59 7.85 9.86 -6.99
N LEU A 60 6.81 9.03 -6.90
CA LEU A 60 5.90 8.79 -8.01
C LEU A 60 4.46 8.56 -7.55
N ILE A 61 3.52 9.07 -8.35
CA ILE A 61 2.08 8.86 -8.16
C ILE A 61 1.53 8.18 -9.41
N VAL A 62 0.93 7.02 -9.23
CA VAL A 62 0.23 6.26 -10.27
C VAL A 62 -1.27 6.44 -10.07
N GLY A 63 -1.93 7.09 -11.02
CA GLY A 63 -3.38 7.25 -10.98
C GLY A 63 -4.15 5.96 -11.34
N PRO A 64 -5.48 5.93 -11.12
CA PRO A 64 -6.31 4.75 -11.38
C PRO A 64 -6.18 4.20 -12.81
N ASN A 65 -6.19 5.08 -13.82
CA ASN A 65 -6.08 4.67 -15.22
C ASN A 65 -4.71 4.08 -15.57
N GLU A 66 -3.63 4.66 -15.04
CA GLU A 66 -2.26 4.16 -15.23
C GLU A 66 -2.09 2.80 -14.55
N TYR A 67 -2.60 2.69 -13.32
CA TYR A 67 -2.66 1.44 -12.57
C TYR A 67 -3.40 0.34 -13.33
N LEU A 68 -4.63 0.61 -13.80
CA LEU A 68 -5.45 -0.36 -14.53
C LEU A 68 -4.77 -0.84 -15.81
N LYS A 69 -4.21 0.08 -16.61
CA LYS A 69 -3.44 -0.26 -17.81
C LYS A 69 -2.23 -1.14 -17.46
N TYR A 70 -1.57 -0.88 -16.34
CA TYR A 70 -0.42 -1.68 -15.93
C TYR A 70 -0.79 -3.10 -15.50
N VAL A 71 -1.78 -3.26 -14.63
CA VAL A 71 -2.13 -4.58 -14.09
C VAL A 71 -2.87 -5.46 -15.08
N PHE A 72 -3.69 -4.89 -15.98
CA PHE A 72 -4.49 -5.66 -16.94
C PHE A 72 -3.87 -5.74 -18.33
N LEU A 73 -3.28 -4.66 -18.83
CA LEU A 73 -2.71 -4.61 -20.20
C LEU A 73 -1.19 -4.72 -20.21
N GLY A 74 -0.57 -4.73 -19.03
CA GLY A 74 0.87 -4.80 -18.90
C GLY A 74 1.61 -3.52 -19.25
N ILE A 75 0.91 -2.43 -19.56
CA ILE A 75 1.50 -1.15 -19.97
C ILE A 75 2.11 -0.48 -18.74
N ARG A 76 3.44 -0.58 -18.61
CA ARG A 76 4.19 -0.03 -17.48
C ARG A 76 4.16 1.51 -17.51
N PRO A 77 3.89 2.20 -16.38
CA PRO A 77 4.06 3.64 -16.31
C PRO A 77 5.50 4.01 -16.67
N SER A 78 5.69 5.01 -17.53
CA SER A 78 7.01 5.38 -18.05
C SER A 78 7.99 5.83 -16.96
N GLN A 79 7.46 6.27 -15.83
CA GLN A 79 8.23 6.72 -14.68
C GLN A 79 8.74 5.56 -13.80
N PHE A 80 8.34 4.31 -14.07
CA PHE A 80 8.84 3.17 -13.30
C PHE A 80 10.28 2.85 -13.70
N GLY A 81 11.21 3.13 -12.79
CA GLY A 81 12.58 2.61 -12.89
C GLY A 81 12.66 1.09 -12.75
N SER A 82 13.86 0.56 -12.93
CA SER A 82 14.18 -0.84 -12.63
C SER A 82 14.28 -1.03 -11.12
N ALA A 83 13.47 -1.95 -10.57
CA ALA A 83 13.43 -2.27 -9.16
C ALA A 83 14.06 -3.66 -8.95
N ASP A 84 15.14 -3.74 -8.19
CA ASP A 84 15.77 -5.02 -7.83
C ASP A 84 15.03 -5.69 -6.67
N TRP A 85 14.39 -4.88 -5.84
CA TRP A 85 13.61 -5.32 -4.70
C TRP A 85 12.51 -4.31 -4.39
N GLY A 86 11.38 -4.79 -3.88
CA GLY A 86 10.33 -3.92 -3.39
C GLY A 86 9.28 -4.66 -2.59
N VAL A 87 8.34 -3.90 -2.05
CA VAL A 87 7.19 -4.40 -1.31
C VAL A 87 5.95 -3.60 -1.68
N VAL A 88 4.81 -4.29 -1.78
CA VAL A 88 3.50 -3.65 -1.90
C VAL A 88 2.89 -3.48 -0.51
N LEU A 89 2.70 -2.24 -0.09
CA LEU A 89 2.09 -1.88 1.18
C LEU A 89 0.64 -1.46 0.96
N PHE A 90 -0.30 -2.29 1.38
CA PHE A 90 -1.71 -1.94 1.41
C PHE A 90 -2.00 -1.07 2.64
N LEU A 91 -2.40 0.18 2.41
CA LEU A 91 -2.90 1.07 3.47
C LEU A 91 -4.39 1.31 3.37
N GLY A 92 -5.04 1.02 2.24
CA GLY A 92 -6.42 1.45 2.07
C GLY A 92 -7.12 0.95 0.82
N GLY A 93 -8.45 0.93 0.87
CA GLY A 93 -9.33 0.45 -0.19
C GLY A 93 -9.60 -1.05 -0.22
N ASP A 94 -9.62 -1.66 -1.42
CA ASP A 94 -9.80 -3.11 -1.56
C ASP A 94 -8.44 -3.83 -1.65
N PRO A 95 -8.15 -4.78 -0.73
CA PRO A 95 -6.91 -5.56 -0.75
C PRO A 95 -6.66 -6.34 -2.05
N PHE A 96 -7.70 -6.60 -2.85
CA PHE A 96 -7.59 -7.18 -4.17
C PHE A 96 -6.60 -6.42 -5.07
N HIS A 97 -6.60 -5.08 -5.01
CA HIS A 97 -5.72 -4.28 -5.85
C HIS A 97 -4.25 -4.39 -5.45
N ALA A 98 -3.97 -4.47 -4.15
CA ALA A 98 -2.62 -4.71 -3.66
C ALA A 98 -2.13 -6.11 -4.04
N PHE A 99 -3.00 -7.13 -3.98
CA PHE A 99 -2.68 -8.46 -4.48
C PHE A 99 -2.38 -8.47 -6.00
N LEU A 100 -3.23 -7.86 -6.83
CA LEU A 100 -2.98 -7.79 -8.27
C LEU A 100 -1.65 -7.09 -8.59
N LEU A 101 -1.39 -5.98 -7.92
CA LEU A 101 -0.16 -5.22 -8.09
C LEU A 101 1.07 -6.04 -7.68
N SER A 102 0.99 -6.75 -6.55
CA SER A 102 2.08 -7.59 -6.05
C SER A 102 2.42 -8.71 -7.01
N ARG A 103 1.41 -9.37 -7.58
CA ARG A 103 1.57 -10.39 -8.63
C ARG A 103 2.18 -9.82 -9.91
N ARG A 104 1.77 -8.62 -10.31
CA ARG A 104 2.28 -7.98 -11.54
C ARG A 104 3.74 -7.54 -11.41
N LEU A 105 4.13 -7.08 -10.21
CA LEU A 105 5.48 -6.62 -9.89
C LEU A 105 6.43 -7.77 -9.51
N GLY A 106 5.91 -8.89 -9.03
CA GLY A 106 6.73 -9.98 -8.47
C GLY A 106 7.24 -9.69 -7.05
N PHE A 107 6.62 -8.74 -6.34
CA PHE A 107 7.00 -8.34 -4.98
C PHE A 107 5.99 -8.84 -3.94
N PRO A 108 6.41 -9.09 -2.69
CA PRO A 108 5.50 -9.45 -1.62
C PRO A 108 4.53 -8.32 -1.28
N ALA A 109 3.36 -8.69 -0.75
CA ALA A 109 2.37 -7.74 -0.25
C ALA A 109 2.26 -7.83 1.27
N VAL A 110 2.21 -6.67 1.93
CA VAL A 110 1.90 -6.52 3.36
C VAL A 110 0.73 -5.54 3.53
N ALA A 111 -0.03 -5.66 4.60
CA ALA A 111 -1.24 -4.86 4.81
C ALA A 111 -1.30 -4.25 6.19
N TYR A 112 -1.46 -2.92 6.28
CA TYR A 112 -1.99 -2.28 7.47
C TYR A 112 -3.52 -2.31 7.40
N THR A 113 -4.18 -3.04 8.30
CA THR A 113 -5.64 -3.22 8.20
C THR A 113 -6.29 -3.64 9.51
N GLN A 114 -7.58 -3.30 9.65
CA GLN A 114 -8.43 -3.72 10.76
C GLN A 114 -9.33 -4.92 10.40
N LYS A 115 -9.37 -5.32 9.12
CA LYS A 115 -10.22 -6.41 8.63
C LYS A 115 -9.36 -7.45 7.92
N LEU A 116 -9.37 -8.68 8.45
CA LEU A 116 -8.70 -9.80 7.81
C LEU A 116 -9.44 -10.17 6.51
N ARG A 117 -8.81 -9.90 5.37
CA ARG A 117 -9.23 -10.36 4.03
C ARG A 117 -8.01 -10.89 3.30
N TRP A 118 -8.21 -11.80 2.35
CA TRP A 118 -7.13 -12.29 1.46
C TRP A 118 -5.91 -12.87 2.20
N LYS A 119 -6.11 -13.50 3.37
CA LYS A 119 -5.05 -13.96 4.29
C LYS A 119 -3.93 -14.82 3.69
N LYS A 120 -4.20 -15.53 2.59
CA LYS A 120 -3.21 -16.39 1.90
C LYS A 120 -2.22 -15.59 1.03
N TYR A 121 -2.54 -14.34 0.71
CA TYR A 121 -1.85 -13.56 -0.32
C TYR A 121 -0.99 -12.43 0.24
N PHE A 122 -1.16 -12.12 1.52
CA PHE A 122 -0.34 -11.14 2.23
C PHE A 122 0.66 -11.87 3.11
N GLU A 123 1.91 -11.43 3.05
CA GLU A 123 3.01 -11.98 3.84
C GLU A 123 2.88 -11.57 5.31
N LYS A 124 2.47 -10.31 5.55
CA LYS A 124 2.23 -9.78 6.90
C LYS A 124 1.04 -8.85 6.97
N PHE A 125 0.39 -8.86 8.13
CA PHE A 125 -0.67 -7.97 8.55
C PHE A 125 -0.17 -7.11 9.71
N MET A 126 -0.11 -5.81 9.50
CA MET A 126 0.17 -4.81 10.51
C MET A 126 -1.17 -4.32 11.07
N VAL A 127 -1.33 -4.37 12.39
CA VAL A 127 -2.59 -4.08 13.05
C VAL A 127 -2.42 -3.06 14.16
N LEU A 128 -3.51 -2.35 14.47
CA LEU A 128 -3.53 -1.25 15.43
C LEU A 128 -3.17 -1.67 16.86
N ASN A 129 -3.67 -2.82 17.31
CA ASN A 129 -3.54 -3.25 18.71
C ASN A 129 -3.71 -4.78 18.84
N GLU A 130 -3.38 -5.29 20.03
CA GLU A 130 -3.48 -6.72 20.35
C GLU A 130 -4.89 -7.28 20.17
N ARG A 131 -5.94 -6.50 20.45
CA ARG A 131 -7.33 -6.93 20.23
C ARG A 131 -7.62 -7.28 18.77
N ILE A 132 -7.07 -6.52 17.82
CA ILE A 132 -7.22 -6.85 16.39
C ILE A 132 -6.39 -8.10 16.04
N LYS A 133 -5.19 -8.23 16.60
CA LYS A 133 -4.34 -9.40 16.39
C LYS A 133 -5.03 -10.68 16.87
N GLU A 134 -5.55 -10.70 18.08
CA GLU A 134 -6.33 -11.82 18.64
C GLU A 134 -7.52 -12.16 17.73
N LYS A 135 -8.25 -11.16 17.25
CA LYS A 135 -9.36 -11.34 16.31
C LYS A 135 -8.92 -11.94 14.98
N PHE A 136 -7.73 -11.60 14.48
CA PHE A 136 -7.19 -12.16 13.24
C PHE A 136 -6.80 -13.62 13.43
N ILE A 137 -6.13 -13.93 14.53
CA ILE A 137 -5.74 -15.29 14.91
C ILE A 137 -6.98 -16.17 15.08
N ALA A 138 -8.02 -15.68 15.77
CA ALA A 138 -9.30 -16.37 15.92
C ALA A 138 -10.01 -16.63 14.58
N LYS A 139 -9.73 -15.82 13.55
CA LYS A 139 -10.21 -16.02 12.17
C LYS A 139 -9.25 -16.86 11.31
N GLY A 140 -8.26 -17.47 11.94
CA GLY A 140 -7.29 -18.38 11.33
C GLY A 140 -6.21 -17.67 10.52
N ALA A 141 -5.77 -16.48 10.92
CA ALA A 141 -4.48 -15.96 10.50
C ALA A 141 -3.35 -16.63 11.30
N GLU A 142 -2.25 -16.94 10.64
CA GLU A 142 -1.01 -17.39 11.28
C GLU A 142 -0.49 -16.29 12.21
N PRO A 143 -0.27 -16.54 13.53
CA PRO A 143 0.18 -15.54 14.48
C PRO A 143 1.44 -14.77 14.06
N GLU A 144 2.39 -15.46 13.44
CA GLU A 144 3.65 -14.92 12.92
C GLU A 144 3.47 -13.92 11.77
N LYS A 145 2.32 -13.99 11.06
CA LYS A 145 1.97 -13.02 10.03
C LYS A 145 1.35 -11.76 10.61
N VAL A 146 0.91 -11.74 11.87
CA VAL A 146 0.17 -10.61 12.44
C VAL A 146 1.01 -9.84 13.46
N VAL A 147 1.37 -8.60 13.11
CA VAL A 147 2.25 -7.72 13.88
C VAL A 147 1.47 -6.51 14.36
N VAL A 148 1.53 -6.21 15.66
CA VAL A 148 0.96 -4.97 16.20
C VAL A 148 1.94 -3.83 15.96
N VAL A 149 1.49 -2.77 15.29
CA VAL A 149 2.32 -1.60 14.95
C VAL A 149 1.82 -0.29 15.55
N GLY A 150 0.65 -0.30 16.21
CA GLY A 150 0.03 0.91 16.73
C GLY A 150 -0.74 1.69 15.67
N ASP A 151 -1.18 2.89 16.05
CA ASP A 151 -1.83 3.82 15.13
C ASP A 151 -0.77 4.51 14.27
N LEU A 152 -1.12 4.77 13.01
CA LEU A 152 -0.29 5.53 12.09
C LEU A 152 -0.59 7.03 12.17
N ALA A 153 -1.77 7.41 12.68
CA ALA A 153 -2.24 8.79 12.79
C ALA A 153 -1.87 9.47 14.12
#